data_AF-A0A4U3ALQ9-F1
#
_entry.id   AF-A0A4U3ALQ9-F1
#
_cell.length_a   1.000
_cell.length_b   1.000
_cell.length_c   1.000
_cell.angle_alpha   90.00
_cell.angle_beta   90.00
_cell.angle_gamma   90.00
#
_symmetry.space_group_name_H-M   'P 1'
#
loop_
_entity.id
_entity.type
_entity.pdbx_description
1 polymer ?
#
loop_
_entity_poly.entity_id
_entity_poly.type
_entity_poly.pdbx_seq_one_letter_code
_entity_poly.pdbx_strand_id
1 'polypeptide(L)'
;LAAKPFAYIYRNILDRKDLFTAMFDIKPHKEKLDPSLKQMNWEEARKHADQTGAVESGSNEYGIEDDYFNSKIKKKLKQREGYLKNDAYDQSPEYEDLQIVLDLLKQSGAKPLFISVPVKGPWYDYAGFPKERRELYYKKVHEQIEKAGYPIADFSNHEYDKYF
;
A
#
# COMPACT_ATOMS: atom_id res chain seq x y z
N LEU A 1 -23.56 30.92 15.03
CA LEU A 1 -23.53 29.94 16.15
C LEU A 1 -24.67 28.89 16.12
N ALA A 2 -25.44 28.75 15.03
CA ALA A 2 -26.63 27.89 14.97
C ALA A 2 -26.44 26.48 14.33
N ALA A 3 -25.22 26.10 13.92
CA ALA A 3 -24.98 24.84 13.20
C ALA A 3 -24.89 23.58 14.10
N LYS A 4 -24.70 23.76 15.41
CA LYS A 4 -24.44 22.65 16.36
C LYS A 4 -25.62 21.67 16.53
N PRO A 5 -26.89 22.13 16.66
CA PRO A 5 -28.01 21.21 16.83
C PRO A 5 -28.29 20.38 15.58
N PHE A 6 -28.22 21.00 14.39
CA PHE A 6 -28.44 20.31 13.12
C PHE A 6 -27.36 19.27 12.85
N ALA A 7 -26.08 19.63 13.00
CA ALA A 7 -24.96 18.70 12.80
C ALA A 7 -25.03 17.52 13.77
N TYR A 8 -25.42 17.74 15.03
CA TYR A 8 -25.59 16.67 16.01
C TYR A 8 -26.71 15.69 15.64
N ILE A 9 -27.90 16.20 15.27
CA ILE A 9 -29.03 15.37 14.84
C ILE A 9 -28.66 14.60 13.58
N TYR A 10 -28.05 15.28 12.60
CA TYR A 10 -27.64 14.65 11.35
C TYR A 10 -26.61 13.54 11.56
N ARG A 11 -25.58 13.78 12.38
CA ARG A 11 -24.60 12.75 12.76
C ARG A 11 -25.26 11.53 13.38
N ASN A 12 -26.20 11.71 14.31
CA ASN A 12 -26.89 10.58 14.94
C ASN A 12 -27.73 9.76 13.95
N ILE A 13 -28.31 10.41 12.92
CA ILE A 13 -29.02 9.72 11.84
C ILE A 13 -28.02 8.90 11.00
N LEU A 14 -26.87 9.49 10.66
CA LEU A 14 -25.82 8.80 9.92
C LEU A 14 -25.26 7.61 10.70
N ASP A 15 -24.98 7.76 12.00
CA ASP A 15 -24.46 6.69 12.86
C ASP A 15 -25.42 5.50 12.93
N ARG A 16 -26.74 5.74 12.99
CA ARG A 16 -27.75 4.67 12.98
C ARG A 16 -27.86 3.98 11.63
N LYS A 17 -27.78 4.76 10.55
CA LYS A 17 -27.80 4.21 9.18
C LYS A 17 -26.56 3.36 8.95
N ASP A 18 -25.39 3.84 9.36
CA ASP A 18 -24.12 3.13 9.27
C ASP A 18 -24.18 1.81 10.04
N LEU A 19 -24.66 1.82 11.29
CA LEU A 19 -24.82 0.59 12.07
C LEU A 19 -25.76 -0.41 11.37
N PHE A 20 -26.89 0.05 10.84
CA PHE A 20 -27.82 -0.82 10.11
C PHE A 20 -27.16 -1.42 8.87
N THR A 21 -26.51 -0.61 8.04
CA THR A 21 -25.78 -1.07 6.85
C THR A 21 -24.65 -2.01 7.22
N ALA A 22 -23.89 -1.73 8.28
CA ALA A 22 -22.82 -2.60 8.74
C ALA A 22 -23.31 -3.99 9.17
N MET A 23 -24.48 -4.06 9.82
CA MET A 23 -25.06 -5.32 10.28
C MET A 23 -25.67 -6.17 9.16
N PHE A 24 -26.24 -5.54 8.13
CA PHE A 24 -27.06 -6.26 7.13
C PHE A 24 -26.46 -6.30 5.72
N ASP A 25 -25.65 -5.32 5.33
CA ASP A 25 -25.13 -5.18 3.97
C ASP A 25 -23.66 -5.61 3.83
N ILE A 26 -22.89 -5.64 4.92
CA ILE A 26 -21.51 -6.13 4.90
C ILE A 26 -21.51 -7.66 4.90
N LYS A 27 -21.21 -8.24 3.75
CA LYS A 27 -21.01 -9.69 3.62
C LYS A 27 -19.63 -10.07 4.17
N PRO A 28 -19.52 -11.11 5.02
CA PRO A 28 -18.24 -11.57 5.48
C PRO A 28 -17.40 -12.06 4.29
N HIS A 29 -16.21 -11.50 4.14
CA HIS A 29 -15.22 -12.06 3.23
C HIS A 29 -14.66 -13.34 3.86
N LYS A 30 -14.88 -14.49 3.22
CA LYS A 30 -14.22 -15.73 3.63
C LYS A 30 -12.86 -15.77 2.96
N GLU A 31 -11.82 -15.47 3.72
CA GLU A 31 -10.46 -15.68 3.27
C GLU A 31 -10.23 -17.15 2.94
N LYS A 32 -9.65 -17.42 1.77
CA LYS A 32 -9.15 -18.75 1.42
C LYS A 32 -7.74 -18.88 1.99
N LEU A 33 -7.66 -19.14 3.30
CA LEU A 33 -6.38 -19.43 3.94
C LEU A 33 -5.99 -20.87 3.63
N ASP A 34 -4.78 -21.06 3.11
CA ASP A 34 -4.18 -22.39 3.04
C ASP A 34 -3.78 -22.83 4.46
N PRO A 35 -4.42 -23.87 5.04
CA PRO A 35 -4.10 -24.34 6.38
C PRO A 35 -2.65 -24.83 6.52
N SER A 36 -1.99 -25.22 5.43
CA SER A 36 -0.62 -25.71 5.44
C SER A 36 0.38 -24.61 5.86
N LEU A 37 0.08 -23.35 5.54
CA LEU A 37 0.93 -22.20 5.89
C LEU A 37 1.09 -22.02 7.41
N LYS A 38 0.09 -22.43 8.20
CA LYS A 38 0.16 -22.31 9.66
C LYS A 38 1.18 -23.23 10.31
N GLN A 39 1.59 -24.29 9.61
CA GLN A 39 2.52 -25.29 10.10
C GLN A 39 3.96 -25.02 9.67
N MET A 40 4.16 -24.11 8.71
CA MET A 40 5.47 -23.77 8.17
C MET A 40 6.26 -22.87 9.13
N ASN A 41 7.56 -23.12 9.24
CA ASN A 41 8.49 -22.15 9.81
C ASN A 41 8.78 -21.00 8.82
N TRP A 42 9.52 -19.99 9.25
CA TRP A 42 9.80 -18.81 8.41
C TRP A 42 10.57 -19.12 7.12
N GLU A 43 11.50 -20.08 7.14
CA GLU A 43 12.25 -20.47 5.94
C GLU A 43 11.35 -21.21 4.94
N GLU A 44 10.51 -22.12 5.46
CA GLU A 44 9.52 -22.86 4.66
C GLU A 44 8.50 -21.91 4.03
N ALA A 45 7.96 -20.98 4.82
CA ALA A 45 7.00 -19.98 4.35
C ALA A 45 7.62 -19.06 3.28
N ARG A 46 8.88 -18.63 3.46
CA ARG A 46 9.61 -17.83 2.47
C ARG A 46 9.80 -18.61 1.17
N LYS A 47 10.28 -19.85 1.24
CA LYS A 47 10.45 -20.70 0.06
C LYS A 47 9.12 -20.96 -0.66
N HIS A 48 8.04 -21.15 0.10
CA HIS A 48 6.71 -21.29 -0.47
C HIS A 48 6.26 -20.01 -1.18
N ALA A 49 6.47 -18.82 -0.59
CA ALA A 49 6.18 -17.55 -1.23
C ALA A 49 6.98 -17.34 -2.54
N ASP A 50 8.27 -17.68 -2.54
CA ASP A 50 9.11 -17.61 -3.75
C ASP A 50 8.58 -18.53 -4.86
N GLN A 51 8.15 -19.75 -4.50
CA GLN A 51 7.56 -20.70 -5.44
C GLN A 51 6.23 -20.20 -6.01
N THR A 52 5.35 -19.68 -5.16
CA THR A 52 4.06 -19.10 -5.57
C THR A 52 4.29 -17.91 -6.49
N GLY A 53 5.16 -16.96 -6.10
CA GLY A 53 5.51 -15.83 -6.93
C GLY A 53 6.08 -16.22 -8.29
N ALA A 54 6.95 -17.25 -8.34
CA ALA A 54 7.49 -17.76 -9.60
C ALA A 54 6.43 -18.38 -10.52
N VAL A 55 5.44 -19.08 -9.95
CA VAL A 55 4.32 -19.67 -10.71
C VAL A 55 3.37 -18.59 -11.21
N GLU A 56 3.07 -17.58 -10.39
CA GLU A 56 2.04 -16.58 -10.67
C GLU A 56 2.55 -15.39 -11.49
N SER A 57 3.86 -15.22 -11.69
CA SER A 57 4.46 -14.09 -12.43
C SER A 57 5.44 -14.51 -13.52
N GLY A 58 5.24 -15.70 -14.11
CA GLY A 58 6.14 -16.27 -15.12
C GLY A 58 5.99 -15.70 -16.53
N SER A 59 4.91 -14.97 -16.82
CA SER A 59 4.59 -14.48 -18.17
C SER A 59 5.27 -13.16 -18.56
N ASN A 60 6.02 -12.53 -17.64
CA ASN A 60 6.69 -11.25 -17.87
C ASN A 60 7.99 -11.13 -17.06
N GLU A 61 8.89 -10.28 -17.53
CA GLU A 61 10.21 -10.06 -16.91
C GLU A 61 10.18 -9.14 -15.67
N TYR A 62 9.08 -8.43 -15.45
CA TYR A 62 8.97 -7.44 -14.38
C TYR A 62 8.59 -8.06 -13.04
N GLY A 63 8.19 -9.34 -12.99
CA GLY A 63 7.70 -10.01 -11.78
C GLY A 63 6.32 -9.48 -11.34
N ILE A 64 5.49 -9.10 -12.31
CA ILE A 64 4.09 -8.71 -12.10
C ILE A 64 3.23 -9.97 -12.25
N GLU A 65 2.20 -10.13 -11.42
CA GLU A 65 1.25 -11.24 -11.53
C GLU A 65 0.67 -11.37 -12.94
N ASP A 66 0.62 -12.59 -13.45
CA ASP A 66 0.30 -12.93 -14.84
C ASP A 66 -1.09 -12.45 -15.24
N ASP A 67 -2.09 -12.62 -14.38
CA ASP A 67 -3.46 -12.18 -14.63
C ASP A 67 -3.54 -10.65 -14.75
N TYR A 68 -2.87 -9.94 -13.84
CA TYR A 68 -2.81 -8.48 -13.88
C TYR A 68 -2.04 -7.98 -15.10
N PHE A 69 -0.86 -8.55 -15.38
CA PHE A 69 -0.03 -8.17 -16.51
C PHE A 69 -0.76 -8.38 -17.84
N ASN A 70 -1.31 -9.58 -18.07
CA ASN A 70 -1.99 -9.93 -19.32
C ASN A 70 -3.26 -9.10 -19.53
N SER A 71 -4.03 -8.82 -18.47
CA SER A 71 -5.30 -8.10 -18.59
C SER A 71 -5.15 -6.57 -18.62
N LYS A 72 -4.22 -5.98 -17.85
CA LYS A 72 -4.12 -4.53 -17.64
C LYS A 72 -2.92 -3.87 -18.31
N ILE A 73 -1.80 -4.58 -18.47
CA ILE A 73 -0.53 -3.97 -18.90
C ILE A 73 -0.20 -4.33 -20.34
N LYS A 74 -0.21 -5.62 -20.69
CA LYS A 74 0.34 -6.18 -21.93
C LYS A 74 -0.11 -5.45 -23.20
N LYS A 75 -1.41 -5.14 -23.31
CA LYS A 75 -1.97 -4.46 -24.51
C LYS A 75 -1.38 -3.07 -24.76
N LYS A 76 -0.92 -2.39 -23.72
CA LYS A 76 -0.35 -1.02 -23.79
C LYS A 76 1.11 -0.98 -23.39
N LEU A 77 1.81 -2.12 -23.34
CA LEU A 77 3.17 -2.20 -22.81
C LEU A 77 4.09 -1.15 -23.46
N LYS A 78 4.17 -1.13 -24.79
CA LYS A 78 4.96 -0.13 -25.55
C LYS A 78 4.63 1.34 -25.24
N GLN A 79 3.37 1.65 -24.90
CA GLN A 79 2.96 3.02 -24.55
C GLN A 79 3.37 3.41 -23.12
N ARG A 80 3.71 2.41 -22.29
CA ARG A 80 4.14 2.58 -20.90
C ARG A 80 5.67 2.63 -20.77
N GLU A 81 6.42 2.56 -21.86
CA GLU A 81 7.86 2.79 -21.78
C GLU A 81 8.13 4.27 -21.47
N GLY A 82 8.82 4.54 -20.36
CA GLY A 82 9.21 5.90 -19.99
C GLY A 82 8.06 6.86 -19.62
N TYR A 83 6.84 6.37 -19.40
CA TYR A 83 5.67 7.23 -19.16
C TYR A 83 5.74 8.02 -17.84
N LEU A 84 6.55 7.57 -16.88
CA LEU A 84 6.75 8.20 -15.57
C LEU A 84 8.01 9.07 -15.50
N LYS A 85 8.73 9.31 -16.60
CA LYS A 85 10.01 10.02 -16.60
C LYS A 85 9.99 11.42 -16.00
N ASN A 86 8.84 12.08 -16.03
CA ASN A 86 8.67 13.43 -15.51
C ASN A 86 7.95 13.46 -14.16
N ASP A 87 7.46 12.32 -13.68
CA ASP A 87 6.66 12.22 -12.45
C ASP A 87 7.53 12.39 -11.20
N ALA A 88 6.93 12.93 -10.15
CA ALA A 88 7.59 13.28 -8.91
C ALA A 88 6.65 12.99 -7.74
N TYR A 89 7.14 12.31 -6.72
CA TYR A 89 6.38 11.98 -5.50
C TYR A 89 6.90 12.72 -4.26
N ASP A 90 7.92 13.54 -4.42
CA ASP A 90 8.46 14.39 -3.36
C ASP A 90 7.61 15.64 -3.12
N GLN A 91 6.68 15.98 -4.01
CA GLN A 91 5.71 17.06 -3.82
C GLN A 91 4.30 16.51 -3.99
N SER A 92 3.57 16.38 -2.88
CA SER A 92 2.22 15.84 -2.86
C SER A 92 1.42 16.42 -1.69
N PRO A 93 0.12 16.72 -1.85
CA PRO A 93 -0.76 17.04 -0.72
C PRO A 93 -0.87 15.87 0.27
N GLU A 94 -0.57 14.64 -0.16
CA GLU A 94 -0.61 13.45 0.69
C GLU A 94 0.34 13.51 1.90
N TYR A 95 1.40 14.34 1.86
CA TYR A 95 2.24 14.56 3.04
C TYR A 95 1.49 15.32 4.15
N GLU A 96 0.60 16.24 3.80
CA GLU A 96 -0.27 16.94 4.76
C GLU A 96 -1.34 15.99 5.29
N ASP A 97 -1.93 15.16 4.42
CA ASP A 97 -2.91 14.14 4.83
C ASP A 97 -2.29 13.09 5.77
N LEU A 98 -1.05 12.65 5.48
CA LEU A 98 -0.29 11.79 6.38
C LEU A 98 -0.07 12.47 7.74
N GLN A 99 0.21 13.77 7.78
CA GLN A 99 0.36 14.48 9.05
C GLN A 99 -0.93 14.47 9.87
N ILE A 100 -2.08 14.64 9.22
CA ILE A 100 -3.39 14.54 9.90
C ILE A 100 -3.57 13.16 10.53
N VAL A 101 -3.21 12.09 9.82
CA VAL A 101 -3.27 10.71 10.34
C VAL A 101 -2.33 10.54 11.54
N LEU A 102 -1.08 11.01 11.45
CA LEU A 102 -0.10 10.96 12.53
C LEU A 102 -0.60 11.70 13.79
N ASP A 103 -1.19 12.87 13.62
CA ASP A 103 -1.73 13.67 14.72
C ASP A 103 -2.95 12.99 15.38
N LEU A 104 -3.84 12.38 14.59
CA LEU A 104 -4.98 11.60 15.10
C LEU A 104 -4.54 10.36 15.87
N LEU A 105 -3.52 9.65 15.38
CA LEU A 105 -2.94 8.50 16.08
C LEU A 105 -2.33 8.93 17.42
N LYS A 106 -1.73 10.12 17.47
CA LYS A 106 -1.14 10.67 18.70
C LYS A 106 -2.23 11.07 19.69
N GLN A 107 -3.26 11.76 19.22
CA GLN A 107 -4.42 12.15 20.04
C GLN A 107 -5.18 10.95 20.60
N SER A 108 -5.28 9.86 19.84
CA SER A 108 -5.94 8.63 20.30
C SER A 108 -5.07 7.76 21.22
N GLY A 109 -3.78 8.08 21.38
CA GLY A 109 -2.83 7.27 22.15
C GLY A 109 -2.47 5.95 21.48
N ALA A 110 -2.69 5.83 20.16
CA ALA A 110 -2.36 4.65 19.39
C ALA A 110 -0.84 4.46 19.23
N LYS A 111 -0.42 3.20 19.07
CA LYS A 111 1.00 2.81 18.90
C LYS A 111 1.18 2.00 17.61
N PRO A 112 1.00 2.61 16.43
CA PRO A 112 1.15 1.95 15.14
C PRO A 112 2.62 1.60 14.84
N LEU A 113 2.79 0.59 14.00
CA LEU A 113 4.00 0.38 13.20
C LEU A 113 3.67 0.78 11.76
N PHE A 114 4.42 1.73 11.20
CA PHE A 114 4.31 2.06 9.78
C PHE A 114 5.14 1.09 8.94
N ILE A 115 4.69 0.81 7.73
CA ILE A 115 5.38 -0.08 6.79
C ILE A 115 5.57 0.67 5.47
N SER A 116 6.81 0.84 5.04
CA SER A 116 7.17 1.40 3.73
C SER A 116 7.44 0.25 2.78
N VAL A 117 6.53 0.02 1.83
CA VAL A 117 6.64 -1.08 0.84
C VAL A 117 7.44 -0.58 -0.37
N PRO A 118 8.44 -1.35 -0.88
CA PRO A 118 9.18 -0.94 -2.05
C PRO A 118 8.30 -0.98 -3.29
N VAL A 119 8.63 -0.12 -4.25
CA VAL A 119 8.11 -0.29 -5.60
C VAL A 119 8.81 -1.46 -6.28
N LYS A 120 8.19 -1.98 -7.35
CA LYS A 120 8.78 -3.01 -8.20
C LYS A 120 9.84 -2.38 -9.11
N GLY A 121 11.10 -2.45 -8.70
CA GLY A 121 12.26 -1.80 -9.35
C GLY A 121 12.30 -2.01 -10.87
N PRO A 122 12.27 -3.27 -11.38
CA PRO A 122 12.29 -3.54 -12.81
C PRO A 122 11.15 -2.86 -13.60
N TRP A 123 9.97 -2.74 -13.00
CA TRP A 123 8.83 -2.05 -13.62
C TRP A 123 9.02 -0.53 -13.63
N TYR A 124 9.53 0.04 -12.53
CA TYR A 124 9.76 1.48 -12.43
C TYR A 124 10.89 1.96 -13.33
N ASP A 125 11.91 1.13 -13.54
CA ASP A 125 12.98 1.38 -14.50
C ASP A 125 12.43 1.37 -15.93
N TYR A 126 11.56 0.41 -16.29
CA TYR A 126 10.86 0.39 -17.58
C TYR A 126 9.93 1.60 -17.78
N ALA A 127 9.19 1.97 -16.74
CA ALA A 127 8.32 3.13 -16.74
C ALA A 127 9.11 4.46 -16.74
N GLY A 128 10.43 4.42 -16.51
CA GLY A 128 11.34 5.57 -16.54
C GLY A 128 11.28 6.47 -15.32
N PHE A 129 10.68 6.05 -14.20
CA PHE A 129 10.62 6.87 -12.99
C PHE A 129 12.04 6.95 -12.35
N PRO A 130 12.64 8.14 -12.18
CA PRO A 130 14.04 8.24 -11.71
C PRO A 130 14.25 7.65 -10.31
N LYS A 131 15.31 6.85 -10.14
CA LYS A 131 15.63 6.19 -8.86
C LYS A 131 15.86 7.20 -7.73
N GLU A 132 16.55 8.30 -8.04
CA GLU A 132 16.84 9.37 -7.09
C GLU A 132 15.56 10.02 -6.55
N ARG A 133 14.49 10.06 -7.37
CA ARG A 133 13.17 10.55 -6.94
C ARG A 133 12.46 9.54 -6.05
N ARG A 134 12.65 8.24 -6.25
CA ARG A 134 12.12 7.18 -5.36
C ARG A 134 12.78 7.27 -4.00
N GLU A 135 14.11 7.34 -3.98
CA GLU A 135 14.91 7.50 -2.76
C GLU A 135 14.52 8.75 -1.98
N LEU A 136 14.32 9.88 -2.67
CA LEU A 136 13.85 11.12 -2.05
C LEU A 136 12.48 10.96 -1.40
N TYR A 137 11.53 10.31 -2.08
CA TYR A 137 10.20 10.03 -1.55
C TYR A 137 10.27 9.16 -0.28
N TYR A 138 10.99 8.03 -0.32
CA TYR A 138 11.11 7.13 0.85
C TYR A 138 11.71 7.87 2.04
N LYS A 139 12.79 8.64 1.81
CA LYS A 139 13.43 9.44 2.84
C LYS A 139 12.46 10.44 3.46
N LYS A 140 11.67 11.17 2.67
CA LYS A 140 10.72 12.15 3.17
C LYS A 140 9.63 11.52 4.05
N VAL A 141 9.07 10.40 3.61
CA VAL A 141 8.04 9.66 4.37
C VAL A 141 8.61 9.11 5.68
N HIS A 142 9.78 8.47 5.61
CA HIS A 142 10.49 7.95 6.77
C HIS A 142 10.75 9.05 7.81
N GLU A 143 11.36 10.16 7.38
CA GLU A 143 11.64 11.29 8.26
C GLU A 143 10.37 11.88 8.89
N GLN A 144 9.27 11.98 8.14
CA GLN A 144 8.02 12.52 8.68
C GLN A 144 7.44 11.63 9.79
N ILE A 145 7.42 10.31 9.55
CA ILE A 145 6.91 9.33 10.51
C ILE A 145 7.78 9.29 11.77
N GLU A 146 9.10 9.29 11.62
CA GLU A 146 10.03 9.34 12.76
C GLU A 146 9.91 10.64 13.55
N LYS A 147 9.80 11.79 12.87
CA LYS A 147 9.58 13.10 13.52
C LYS A 147 8.28 13.13 14.32
N ALA A 148 7.25 12.40 13.88
CA ALA A 148 6.01 12.23 14.64
C ALA A 148 6.15 11.28 15.84
N GLY A 149 7.27 10.56 15.96
CA GLY A 149 7.60 9.68 17.08
C GLY A 149 7.15 8.24 16.90
N TYR A 150 6.93 7.78 15.66
CA TYR A 150 6.50 6.42 15.38
C TYR A 150 7.61 5.56 14.77
N PRO A 151 7.60 4.24 15.04
CA PRO A 151 8.48 3.30 14.35
C PRO A 151 8.01 3.05 12.92
N ILE A 152 8.97 2.78 12.04
CA ILE A 152 8.75 2.41 10.63
C ILE A 152 9.59 1.19 10.26
N ALA A 153 8.96 0.21 9.61
CA ALA A 153 9.62 -0.87 8.90
C ALA A 153 9.80 -0.44 7.44
N ASP A 154 11.00 0.00 7.09
CA ASP A 154 11.33 0.46 5.75
C ASP A 154 11.94 -0.66 4.91
N PHE A 155 11.26 -0.99 3.81
CA PHE A 155 11.69 -2.02 2.87
C PHE A 155 12.10 -1.44 1.50
N SER A 156 12.31 -0.13 1.40
CA SER A 156 12.73 0.55 0.17
C SER A 156 14.02 0.03 -0.46
N ASN A 157 14.88 -0.63 0.31
CA ASN A 157 16.09 -1.30 -0.18
C ASN A 157 15.81 -2.64 -0.90
N HIS A 158 14.56 -3.10 -0.96
CA HIS A 158 14.15 -4.37 -1.56
C HIS A 158 13.44 -4.22 -2.92
N GLU A 159 13.58 -3.09 -3.63
CA GLU A 159 12.93 -2.86 -4.94
C GLU A 159 13.22 -3.94 -5.99
N TYR A 160 14.38 -4.59 -5.90
CA TYR A 160 14.88 -5.57 -6.86
C TYR A 160 14.84 -7.00 -6.32
N ASP A 161 14.35 -7.20 -5.11
CA ASP A 161 14.14 -8.55 -4.57
C ASP A 161 13.00 -9.20 -5.35
N LYS A 162 13.29 -10.37 -5.92
CA LYS A 162 12.32 -11.13 -6.68
C LYS A 162 11.27 -11.68 -5.71
N TYR A 163 10.00 -11.42 -5.98
CA TYR A 163 8.86 -11.88 -5.17
C TYR A 163 8.81 -11.29 -3.74
N PHE A 164 9.40 -10.11 -3.54
CA PHE A 164 9.09 -9.27 -2.38
C PHE A 164 7.59 -9.01 -2.27
#